data_AF-A0A7T4TWS9-F1
#
_entry.id   AF-A0A7T4TWS9-F1
#
_cell.length_a   1.000
_cell.length_b   1.000
_cell.length_c   1.000
_cell.angle_alpha   90.00
_cell.angle_beta   90.00
_cell.angle_gamma   90.00
#
_symmetry.space_group_name_H-M   'P 1'
#
loop_
_entity.id
_entity.type
_entity.pdbx_description
1 polymer ?
#
loop_
_entity_poly.entity_id
_entity_poly.type
_entity_poly.pdbx_seq_one_letter_code
_entity_poly.pdbx_strand_id
1 'polypeptide(L)' 'MTHPVDADELLIRIRGARDWASSEADRIFAHSETLQSDGRAAEALNASIEARAFHSIRIVLDEILRPGTHGEPRPGPR' A
#
# COMPACT_ATOMS: atom_id res chain seq x y z
N MET A 1 27.49 10.23 7.72
CA MET A 1 26.98 11.52 7.21
C MET A 1 26.05 11.22 6.06
N THR A 2 24.74 11.38 6.22
CA THR A 2 23.79 11.29 5.11
C THR A 2 23.76 12.64 4.42
N HIS A 3 24.08 12.66 3.12
CA HIS A 3 23.93 13.86 2.30
C HIS A 3 22.44 14.23 2.22
N PRO A 4 22.09 15.53 2.17
CA PRO A 4 20.72 15.93 1.90
C PRO A 4 20.27 15.28 0.58
N VAL A 5 19.14 14.57 0.64
CA VAL A 5 18.55 13.95 -0.55
C VAL A 5 17.86 15.06 -1.33
N ASP A 6 18.15 15.13 -2.63
CA ASP A 6 17.45 16.03 -3.55
C ASP A 6 15.95 15.69 -3.58
N ALA A 7 15.09 16.70 -3.75
CA ALA A 7 13.65 16.52 -3.77
C ALA A 7 13.22 15.55 -4.89
N ASP A 8 13.89 15.59 -6.04
CA ASP A 8 13.63 14.68 -7.15
C ASP A 8 14.02 13.23 -6.82
N GLU A 9 15.16 13.03 -6.16
CA GLU A 9 15.59 11.70 -5.69
C GLU A 9 14.61 11.14 -4.64
N LEU A 10 14.08 11.99 -3.76
CA LEU A 10 13.04 11.59 -2.83
C LEU A 10 11.76 11.15 -3.56
N LEU A 11 11.32 11.92 -4.57
CA LEU A 11 10.14 11.57 -5.36
C LEU A 11 10.33 10.26 -6.14
N ILE A 12 11.51 10.01 -6.69
CA ILE A 12 11.85 8.75 -7.37
C ILE A 12 11.70 7.57 -6.40
N ARG A 13 12.24 7.69 -5.18
CA ARG A 13 12.14 6.63 -4.16
C ARG A 13 10.71 6.37 -3.71
N ILE A 14 9.93 7.43 -3.52
CA ILE A 14 8.52 7.32 -3.15
C ILE A 14 7.72 6.61 -4.25
N ARG A 15 7.93 6.97 -5.52
CA ARG A 15 7.30 6.29 -6.67
C ARG A 15 7.69 4.82 -6.73
N GLY A 16 8.98 4.51 -6.58
CA GLY A 16 9.46 3.12 -6.54
C GLY A 16 8.84 2.32 -5.39
N ALA A 17 8.76 2.88 -4.19
CA ALA A 17 8.13 2.25 -3.05
C ALA A 17 6.62 2.00 -3.26
N ARG A 18 5.93 2.95 -3.90
CA ARG A 18 4.51 2.85 -4.24
C ARG A 18 4.25 1.73 -5.25
N ASP A 19 5.05 1.68 -6.32
CA ASP A 19 4.89 0.67 -7.37
C ASP A 19 5.24 -0.73 -6.85
N TRP A 20 6.25 -0.83 -5.99
CA TRP A 20 6.56 -2.05 -5.25
C TRP A 20 5.40 -2.47 -4.33
N ALA A 21 4.87 -1.57 -3.50
CA ALA A 21 3.76 -1.87 -2.60
C ALA A 21 2.50 -2.32 -3.36
N SER A 22 2.24 -1.75 -4.54
CA SER A 22 1.15 -2.21 -5.42
C SER A 22 1.39 -3.64 -5.90
N SER A 23 2.57 -3.91 -6.44
CA SER A 23 2.92 -5.24 -6.95
C SER A 23 2.89 -6.31 -5.87
N GLU A 24 3.34 -5.95 -4.66
CA GLU A 24 3.37 -6.83 -3.51
C GLU A 24 1.96 -7.14 -2.97
N ALA A 25 1.09 -6.12 -2.89
CA ALA A 25 -0.31 -6.33 -2.53
C ALA A 25 -1.02 -7.29 -3.49
N ASP A 26 -0.85 -7.10 -4.80
CA ASP A 26 -1.46 -7.95 -5.83
C ASP A 26 -0.95 -9.39 -5.74
N ARG A 27 0.36 -9.57 -5.54
CA ARG A 27 1.00 -10.88 -5.38
C ARG A 27 0.46 -11.64 -4.17
N ILE A 28 0.43 -10.99 -3.01
CA ILE A 28 -0.02 -11.62 -1.76
C ILE A 28 -1.52 -11.90 -1.83
N PHE A 29 -2.31 -11.00 -2.42
CA PHE A 29 -3.74 -11.23 -2.60
C PHE A 29 -4.00 -12.45 -3.49
N ALA A 30 -3.33 -12.57 -4.64
CA ALA A 30 -3.43 -13.77 -5.48
C ALA A 30 -3.02 -15.05 -4.73
N HIS A 31 -2.00 -14.97 -3.87
CA HIS A 31 -1.60 -16.08 -3.02
C HIS A 31 -2.69 -16.44 -1.99
N SER A 32 -3.36 -15.45 -1.38
CA SER A 32 -4.48 -15.68 -0.46
C SER A 32 -5.65 -16.41 -1.14
N GLU A 33 -5.99 -16.07 -2.39
CA GLU A 33 -7.03 -16.75 -3.16
C GLU A 33 -6.66 -18.21 -3.47
N THR A 34 -5.37 -18.47 -3.70
CA THR A 34 -4.85 -19.84 -3.89
C THR A 34 -4.98 -20.64 -2.59
N LEU A 35 -4.55 -20.07 -1.45
CA LEU A 35 -4.68 -20.71 -0.14
C LEU A 35 -6.14 -20.98 0.23
N GLN A 36 -7.05 -20.06 -0.12
CA GLN A 36 -8.47 -20.23 0.08
C GLN A 36 -9.02 -21.41 -0.72
N SER A 37 -8.58 -21.55 -1.97
CA SER A 37 -8.95 -22.67 -2.85
C SER A 37 -8.42 -24.02 -2.33
N ASP A 38 -7.24 -24.01 -1.70
CA ASP A 38 -6.62 -25.20 -1.08
C ASP A 38 -7.22 -25.56 0.30
N GLY A 39 -8.24 -24.83 0.77
CA GLY A 39 -8.87 -25.07 2.08
C GLY A 39 -8.05 -24.59 3.28
N ARG A 40 -7.01 -23.77 3.07
CA ARG A 40 -6.11 -23.25 4.11
C ARG A 40 -6.61 -21.90 4.65
N ALA A 41 -7.84 -21.88 5.16
CA ALA A 41 -8.58 -20.65 5.48
C ALA A 41 -7.85 -19.68 6.44
N ALA A 42 -7.18 -20.18 7.48
CA ALA A 42 -6.45 -19.32 8.42
C ALA A 42 -5.27 -18.59 7.76
N GLU A 43 -4.57 -19.28 6.84
CA GLU A 43 -3.43 -18.73 6.13
C GLU A 43 -3.87 -17.76 5.03
N ALA A 44 -4.97 -18.08 4.34
CA ALA A 44 -5.62 -17.18 3.40
C ALA A 44 -6.02 -15.86 4.08
N LEU A 45 -6.63 -15.91 5.27
CA LEU A 45 -6.97 -14.72 6.04
C LEU A 45 -5.72 -13.90 6.40
N ASN A 46 -4.66 -14.55 6.86
CA ASN A 46 -3.41 -13.87 7.20
C ASN A 46 -2.80 -13.16 5.98
N ALA A 47 -2.72 -13.85 4.83
CA ALA A 47 -2.23 -13.27 3.59
C ALA A 47 -3.13 -12.12 3.10
N SER A 48 -4.46 -12.24 3.23
CA SER A 48 -5.39 -11.16 2.88
C SER A 48 -5.16 -9.89 3.72
N ILE A 49 -4.92 -10.05 5.03
CA ILE A 49 -4.58 -8.93 5.93
C ILE A 49 -3.26 -8.28 5.51
N GLU A 50 -2.25 -9.08 5.18
CA GLU A 50 -0.95 -8.59 4.72
C GLU A 50 -1.08 -7.80 3.41
N ALA A 51 -1.83 -8.32 2.42
CA ALA A 51 -2.13 -7.61 1.18
C ALA A 51 -2.85 -6.28 1.45
N ARG A 52 -3.78 -6.24 2.41
CA ARG A 52 -4.48 -5.02 2.82
C ARG A 52 -3.54 -3.98 3.45
N ALA A 53 -2.51 -4.42 4.17
CA ALA A 53 -1.49 -3.53 4.74
C ALA A 53 -0.68 -2.85 3.61
N PHE A 54 -0.21 -3.61 2.63
CA PHE A 54 0.47 -3.05 1.45
C PHE A 54 -0.42 -2.11 0.64
N HIS A 55 -1.70 -2.46 0.48
CA HIS A 55 -2.67 -1.58 -0.17
C HIS A 55 -2.84 -0.24 0.57
N SER A 56 -2.86 -0.26 1.91
CA SER A 56 -2.97 0.94 2.73
C SER A 56 -1.72 1.82 2.60
N ILE A 57 -0.52 1.22 2.58
CA ILE A 57 0.73 1.93 2.33
C ILE A 57 0.71 2.59 0.94
N ARG A 58 0.25 1.87 -0.09
CA ARG A 58 0.11 2.40 -1.45
C ARG A 58 -0.78 3.65 -1.49
N ILE A 59 -1.90 3.65 -0.76
CA ILE A 59 -2.81 4.80 -0.65
C ILE A 59 -2.10 6.01 -0.01
N VAL A 60 -1.35 5.80 1.06
CA VAL A 60 -0.60 6.89 1.71
C VAL A 60 0.46 7.46 0.78
N LEU A 61 1.19 6.61 0.06
CA LEU A 61 2.18 7.04 -0.93
C LEU A 61 1.53 7.76 -2.12
N ASP A 62 0.34 7.31 -2.55
CA ASP A 62 -0.47 8.01 -3.56
C ASP A 62 -0.82 9.43 -3.11
N GLU A 63 -1.25 9.61 -1.85
CA GLU A 63 -1.59 10.92 -1.28
C GLU A 63 -0.36 11.83 -1.16
N ILE A 64 0.82 11.29 -0.81
CA ILE A 64 2.07 12.07 -0.78
C ILE A 64 2.42 12.57 -2.19
N LEU A 65 2.25 11.74 -3.21
CA LEU A 65 2.54 12.09 -4.60
C LEU A 65 1.47 13.00 -5.22
N ARG A 66 0.22 12.89 -4.76
CA ARG A 66 -0.94 13.64 -5.26
C ARG A 66 -1.80 14.11 -4.08
N PRO A 67 -1.38 15.15 -3.36
CA PRO A 67 -2.14 15.63 -2.19
C PRO A 67 -3.57 16.06 -2.56
N GLY A 68 -4.51 15.81 -1.66
CA GLY A 68 -5.92 16.18 -1.79
C GLY A 68 -6.79 15.15 -2.52
N THR A 69 -6.26 14.01 -2.97
CA THR A 69 -7.06 12.98 -3.64
C THR A 69 -8.05 12.26 -2.73
N HIS A 70 -7.72 12.09 -1.45
CA HIS A 70 -8.55 11.31 -0.52
C HIS A 70 -9.54 12.14 0.31
N GLY A 71 -9.61 13.46 0.07
CA GLY A 71 -10.58 14.38 0.67
C GLY A 71 -10.33 14.67 2.15
N GLU A 72 -10.54 15.92 2.57
CA GLU A 72 -10.57 16.25 4.00
C GLU A 72 -11.57 15.33 4.73
N PRO A 73 -11.25 14.87 5.95
CA PRO A 73 -12.22 14.17 6.77
C PRO A 73 -13.43 15.08 6.93
N ARG A 74 -14.56 14.64 6.37
CA ARG A 74 -15.85 15.34 6.44
C ARG A 74 -16.08 15.77 7.90
N PRO A 75 -16.22 17.07 8.20
CA PRO A 75 -16.47 17.49 9.58
C PRO A 75 -17.75 16.81 10.06
N GLY A 76 -17.65 16.05 11.15
CA GLY A 76 -18.78 15.35 11.75
C GLY A 76 -19.92 16.32 12.08
N PRO A 77 -21.17 15.83 12.18
CA PRO A 77 -22.31 16.70 12.45
C PRO A 77 -22.09 17.42 13.79
N ARG A 78 -22.27 18.75 13.76
CA ARG A 78 -22.26 19.62 14.94
C ARG A 78 -23.41 19.30 15.89
#